data_AF-A0A517ZPX7-F1
#
_entry.id   AF-A0A517ZPX7-F1
#
_cell.length_a   1.000
_cell.length_b   1.000
_cell.length_c   1.000
_cell.angle_alpha   90.00
_cell.angle_beta   90.00
_cell.angle_gamma   90.00
#
_symmetry.space_group_name_H-M   'P 1'
#
loop_
_entity.id
_entity.type
_entity.pdbx_description
1 polymer ?
#
loop_
_entity_poly.entity_id
_entity_poly.type
_entity_poly.pdbx_seq_one_letter_code
_entity_poly.pdbx_strand_id
1 'polypeptide(L)'
;MCGIGKDFNFRDKLRYFCKRLIASCKSNGVEPFAYLHDLFSKIPTLSLDEKTGTPRTKHLIPLLPDQWLKTHPQTKRTYAR
;
A
#
# COMPACT_ATOMS: atom_id res chain seq x y z
N MET A 1 27.74 -12.08 -16.71
CA MET A 1 26.62 -12.10 -17.67
C MET A 1 25.37 -11.62 -16.94
N CYS A 2 24.93 -10.38 -17.21
CA CYS A 2 23.78 -9.76 -16.55
C CYS A 2 22.51 -10.33 -17.18
N GLY A 3 21.88 -11.30 -16.52
CA GLY A 3 20.79 -12.09 -17.06
C GLY A 3 19.41 -11.55 -16.67
N ILE A 4 18.63 -11.27 -17.70
CA ILE A 4 17.15 -11.28 -17.72
C ILE A 4 16.49 -10.04 -17.08
N GLY A 5 16.45 -8.95 -17.86
CA GLY A 5 15.32 -8.03 -17.80
C GLY A 5 14.06 -8.79 -18.19
N LYS A 6 13.29 -9.27 -17.22
CA LYS A 6 11.92 -9.76 -17.48
C LYS A 6 11.04 -8.52 -17.59
N ASP A 7 10.44 -8.33 -18.77
CA ASP A 7 9.36 -7.38 -18.96
C ASP A 7 8.25 -7.67 -17.95
N PHE A 8 8.26 -6.93 -16.85
CA PHE A 8 7.24 -7.01 -15.82
C PHE A 8 5.95 -6.46 -16.43
N ASN A 9 5.01 -7.35 -16.75
CA ASN A 9 3.67 -6.95 -17.14
C ASN A 9 2.97 -6.27 -15.94
N PHE A 10 1.99 -5.42 -16.21
CA PHE A 10 1.15 -4.75 -15.21
C PHE A 10 0.64 -5.70 -14.12
N ARG A 11 0.22 -6.91 -14.50
CA ARG A 11 -0.25 -7.92 -13.53
C ARG A 11 0.83 -8.34 -12.53
N ASP A 12 2.07 -8.48 -12.98
CA ASP A 12 3.19 -8.85 -12.10
C ASP A 12 3.63 -7.67 -11.23
N LYS A 13 3.58 -6.45 -11.76
CA LYS A 13 3.80 -5.21 -10.99
C LYS A 13 2.75 -5.06 -9.89
N LEU A 14 1.47 -5.27 -10.22
CA LEU A 14 0.37 -5.21 -9.26
C LEU A 14 0.50 -6.30 -8.19
N ARG A 15 0.79 -7.53 -8.60
CA ARG A 15 1.05 -8.64 -7.67
C ARG A 15 2.20 -8.33 -6.72
N TYR A 16 3.31 -7.82 -7.26
CA TYR A 16 4.48 -7.45 -6.47
C TYR A 16 4.16 -6.33 -5.48
N PHE A 17 3.47 -5.29 -5.93
CA PHE A 17 3.02 -4.18 -5.09
C PHE A 17 2.15 -4.66 -3.93
N CYS A 18 1.08 -5.44 -4.19
CA CYS A 18 0.22 -5.98 -3.14
C CYS A 18 1.00 -6.85 -2.15
N LYS A 19 1.95 -7.69 -2.62
CA LYS A 19 2.82 -8.48 -1.74
C LYS A 19 3.64 -7.60 -0.79
N ARG A 20 4.22 -6.50 -1.30
CA ARG A 20 5.01 -5.56 -0.49
C ARG A 20 4.15 -4.82 0.53
N LEU A 21 2.93 -4.42 0.15
CA LEU A 21 1.98 -3.79 1.08
C LEU A 21 1.57 -4.75 2.21
N ILE A 22 1.20 -5.99 1.88
CA ILE A 22 0.84 -7.01 2.87
C ILE A 22 1.99 -7.25 3.86
N ALA A 23 3.22 -7.30 3.37
CA ALA A 23 4.39 -7.42 4.24
C ALA A 23 4.51 -6.23 5.20
N SER A 24 4.32 -5.01 4.69
CA SER A 24 4.31 -3.79 5.53
C SER A 24 3.19 -3.79 6.56
N CYS A 25 1.97 -4.21 6.19
CA CYS A 25 0.85 -4.36 7.14
C CYS A 25 1.22 -5.30 8.28
N LYS A 26 1.80 -6.47 7.96
CA LYS A 26 2.22 -7.45 8.96
C LYS A 26 3.29 -6.89 9.90
N SER A 27 4.30 -6.20 9.36
CA SER A 27 5.34 -5.54 10.16
C SER A 27 4.78 -4.47 11.11
N ASN A 28 3.70 -3.79 10.73
CA ASN A 28 3.03 -2.77 11.54
C ASN A 28 1.87 -3.33 12.40
N GLY A 29 1.63 -4.64 12.39
CA GLY A 29 0.53 -5.25 13.16
C GLY A 29 -0.86 -4.82 12.67
N VAL A 30 -1.01 -4.55 11.39
CA VAL A 30 -2.26 -4.14 10.74
C VAL A 30 -2.85 -5.34 10.00
N GLU A 31 -4.17 -5.49 10.00
CA GLU A 31 -4.89 -6.48 9.19
C GLU A 31 -4.83 -6.11 7.68
N PRO A 32 -4.17 -6.90 6.81
CA PRO A 32 -3.91 -6.52 5.43
C PRO A 32 -5.15 -6.35 4.59
N PHE A 33 -6.18 -7.18 4.79
CA PHE A 33 -7.37 -7.13 3.93
C PHE A 33 -8.14 -5.82 4.15
N ALA A 34 -8.43 -5.47 5.40
CA ALA A 34 -9.10 -4.24 5.79
C ALA A 34 -8.31 -3.01 5.32
N TYR A 35 -6.99 -3.02 5.52
CA TYR A 35 -6.12 -1.94 5.05
C TYR A 35 -6.14 -1.80 3.53
N LEU A 36 -5.96 -2.90 2.77
CA LEU A 36 -5.94 -2.87 1.31
C LEU A 36 -7.29 -2.45 0.74
N HIS A 37 -8.38 -2.95 1.30
CA HIS A 37 -9.74 -2.60 0.87
C HIS A 37 -9.98 -1.10 1.01
N ASP A 38 -9.63 -0.50 2.15
CA ASP A 38 -9.76 0.94 2.38
C ASP A 38 -8.75 1.77 1.55
N LEU A 39 -7.52 1.28 1.38
CA LEU A 39 -6.52 1.93 0.54
C LEU A 39 -7.01 2.04 -0.91
N PHE A 40 -7.50 0.94 -1.48
CA PHE A 40 -7.97 0.93 -2.87
C PHE A 40 -9.26 1.72 -3.09
N SER A 41 -10.10 1.91 -2.07
CA SER A 41 -11.25 2.82 -2.16
C SER A 41 -10.83 4.29 -2.14
N LYS A 42 -9.72 4.62 -1.47
CA LYS A 42 -9.20 6.00 -1.33
C LYS A 42 -8.29 6.43 -2.47
N ILE A 43 -7.50 5.54 -3.07
CA ILE A 43 -6.57 5.89 -4.16
C ILE A 43 -7.25 6.70 -5.29
N PRO A 44 -8.44 6.31 -5.81
CA PRO A 44 -9.11 7.05 -6.88
C PRO A 44 -9.56 8.45 -6.50
N THR A 45 -9.72 8.74 -5.20
CA THR A 45 -10.17 10.05 -4.70
C THR A 45 -9.02 10.99 -4.37
N LEU A 46 -7.78 10.52 -4.47
CA LEU A 46 -6.60 11.33 -4.20
C LEU A 46 -6.42 12.39 -5.28
N SER A 47 -6.42 13.65 -4.88
CA SER A 47 -6.07 14.75 -5.77
C SER A 47 -4.63 14.58 -6.26
N LEU A 48 -4.50 14.44 -7.58
CA LEU A 48 -3.22 14.40 -8.26
C LEU A 48 -2.67 15.82 -8.38
N ASP A 49 -1.36 15.93 -8.31
CA ASP A 49 -0.66 17.15 -8.68
C ASP A 49 -0.68 17.30 -10.21
N GLU A 50 -1.16 18.44 -10.70
CA GLU A 50 -1.35 18.68 -12.14
C GLU A 50 -0.04 18.64 -12.94
N LYS A 51 1.11 18.91 -12.30
CA LYS A 51 2.41 18.95 -12.98
C LYS A 51 3.06 17.57 -13.09
N THR A 52 2.82 16.69 -12.11
CA THR A 52 3.49 15.38 -12.03
C THR A 52 2.55 14.20 -12.28
N GLY A 53 1.23 14.42 -12.22
CA GLY A 53 0.23 13.35 -12.27
C GLY A 53 0.29 12.40 -11.07
N THR A 54 0.99 12.77 -9.99
CA THR A 54 1.15 11.94 -8.78
C THR A 54 0.35 12.50 -7.61
N PRO A 55 -0.17 11.67 -6.69
CA PRO A 55 -0.81 12.15 -5.48
C PRO A 55 0.17 13.00 -4.66
N ARG A 56 -0.28 14.15 -4.15
CA ARG A 56 0.58 14.96 -3.28
C ARG A 56 0.95 14.15 -2.03
N THR A 57 2.22 14.17 -1.63
CA THR A 57 2.77 13.40 -0.51
C THR A 57 1.94 13.52 0.78
N LYS A 58 1.39 14.71 1.06
CA LYS A 58 0.52 14.97 2.22
C LYS A 58 -0.73 14.07 2.28
N HIS A 59 -1.24 13.62 1.13
CA HIS A 59 -2.39 12.72 1.07
C HIS A 59 -2.00 11.24 1.16
N LEU A 60 -0.73 10.91 0.93
CA LEU A 60 -0.21 9.54 1.00
C LEU A 60 0.24 9.15 2.40
N ILE A 61 0.74 10.10 3.20
CA ILE A 61 1.20 9.83 4.58
C ILE A 61 0.11 9.16 5.44
N PRO A 62 -1.15 9.65 5.47
CA PRO A 62 -2.20 9.02 6.27
C PRO A 62 -2.58 7.62 5.80
N LEU A 63 -2.20 7.26 4.57
CA LEU A 63 -2.46 5.94 3.98
C LEU A 63 -1.35 4.94 4.31
N LEU A 64 -0.27 5.33 4.98
CA LEU A 64 0.73 4.37 5.46
C LEU A 64 0.12 3.45 6.52
N PRO A 65 0.46 2.15 6.58
CA PRO A 65 -0.21 1.20 7.48
C PRO A 65 -0.20 1.62 8.95
N ASP A 66 0.92 2.13 9.46
CA ASP A 66 1.08 2.61 10.83
C ASP A 66 0.23 3.85 11.12
N GLN A 67 0.15 4.79 10.17
CA GLN A 67 -0.67 5.99 10.31
C GLN A 67 -2.16 5.66 10.19
N TRP A 68 -2.51 4.77 9.27
CA TRP A 68 -3.87 4.28 9.08
C TRP A 68 -4.39 3.56 10.33
N LEU A 69 -3.54 2.79 11.01
CA LEU A 69 -3.90 2.09 12.25
C LEU A 69 -4.34 3.04 13.37
N LYS A 70 -3.81 4.27 13.40
CA LYS A 70 -4.20 5.29 14.40
C LYS A 70 -5.67 5.67 14.29
N THR A 71 -6.26 5.56 13.10
CA THR A 71 -7.68 5.86 12.85
C THR A 71 -8.55 4.60 12.81
N HIS A 72 -7.95 3.41 12.75
CA HIS A 72 -8.64 2.11 12.71
C HIS A 72 -8.10 1.13 13.77
N PRO A 73 -8.11 1.47 15.07
CA PRO A 73 -7.48 0.65 16.11
C PRO A 73 -8.05 -0.77 16.22
N GLN A 74 -9.30 -0.99 15.81
CA GLN A 74 -9.97 -2.29 15.76
C GLN A 74 -9.35 -3.28 14.77
N THR A 75 -8.54 -2.79 13.83
CA THR A 75 -7.89 -3.61 12.80
C THR A 75 -6.47 -4.03 13.19
N LYS A 76 -6.06 -3.75 14.43
CA LYS A 76 -4.80 -4.22 15.00
C LYS A 76 -4.80 -5.74 15.08
N ARG A 77 -3.74 -6.35 14.56
CA ARG A 77 -3.58 -7.81 14.54
C ARG A 77 -2.17 -8.20 14.97
N THR A 78 -2.10 -9.20 15.84
CA THR A 78 -0.84 -9.83 16.24
C THR A 78 -0.54 -10.95 15.25
N TYR A 79 0.64 -10.89 14.62
CA TYR A 79 1.15 -11.98 13.80
C TYR A 79 2.15 -12.79 14.62
N ALA A 80 2.11 -14.11 14.49
CA ALA A 80 3.17 -14.96 15.01
C ALA A 80 4.49 -14.54 14.34
N ARG A 81 5.52 -14.32 15.17
CA ARG A 81 6.87 -13.96 14.73
C ARG A 81 7.61 -15.18 14.22
#